data_AF-A0A221SQZ8-F1
#
_entry.id   AF-A0A221SQZ8-F1
#
_cell.length_a   1.000
_cell.length_b   1.000
_cell.length_c   1.000
_cell.angle_alpha   90.00
_cell.angle_beta   90.00
_cell.angle_gamma   90.00
#
_symmetry.space_group_name_H-M   'P 1'
#
loop_
_entity.id
_entity.type
_entity.pdbx_description
1 polymer ?
#
loop_
_entity_poly.entity_id
_entity_poly.type
_entity_poly.pdbx_seq_one_letter_code
_entity_poly.pdbx_strand_id
1 'polypeptide(L)'
;MTPKKPNSGQRKVARIRLISGIEITAYIPGIGHKLKEHSSVLIRGGKIPDLTGVRYHIIRGNRDAAGVKDRQQGRSSALMPTINQLIRNARQPIRNNKKTPALNGCPQRRGRCTRVYVRLV
;
A
#
# COMPACT_ATOMS: atom_id res chain seq x y z
N MET A 1 -8.64 -9.69 6.35
CA MET A 1 -9.87 -8.88 6.27
C MET A 1 -10.69 -9.37 5.11
N THR A 2 -12.00 -9.57 5.32
CA THR A 2 -12.93 -10.04 4.28
C THR A 2 -13.30 -8.88 3.33
N PRO A 3 -13.39 -9.13 2.02
CA PRO A 3 -13.81 -8.15 1.04
C PRO A 3 -15.32 -7.91 1.06
N LYS A 4 -15.74 -6.82 0.43
CA LYS A 4 -17.15 -6.53 0.14
C LYS A 4 -17.67 -7.57 -0.87
N LYS A 5 -18.92 -8.04 -0.69
CA LYS A 5 -19.66 -8.78 -1.72
C LYS A 5 -19.60 -7.98 -3.04
N PRO A 6 -19.36 -8.58 -4.21
CA PRO A 6 -19.49 -10.00 -4.57
C PRO A 6 -18.26 -10.87 -4.31
N ASN A 7 -17.12 -10.25 -3.98
CA ASN A 7 -15.85 -10.96 -3.83
C ASN A 7 -15.78 -11.69 -2.49
N SER A 8 -15.06 -12.81 -2.45
CA SER A 8 -14.84 -13.64 -1.25
C SER A 8 -13.35 -13.92 -1.02
N GLY A 9 -13.01 -14.49 0.14
CA GLY A 9 -11.63 -14.82 0.51
C GLY A 9 -10.99 -13.89 1.54
N GLN A 10 -9.73 -14.16 1.90
CA GLN A 10 -9.01 -13.40 2.93
C GLN A 10 -7.99 -12.45 2.31
N ARG A 11 -8.14 -11.14 2.56
CA ARG A 11 -7.14 -10.15 2.17
C ARG A 11 -6.13 -9.90 3.29
N LYS A 12 -4.85 -9.84 2.92
CA LYS A 12 -3.72 -9.56 3.81
C LYS A 12 -3.62 -8.07 4.07
N VAL A 13 -3.79 -7.70 5.34
CA VAL A 13 -3.75 -6.30 5.79
C VAL A 13 -2.92 -6.18 7.07
N ALA A 14 -2.35 -5.01 7.28
CA ALA A 14 -1.69 -4.64 8.53
C ALA A 14 -2.23 -3.30 9.02
N ARG A 15 -2.38 -3.17 10.35
CA ARG A 15 -2.50 -1.88 11.02
C ARG A 15 -1.12 -1.31 11.23
N ILE A 16 -0.98 -0.03 10.90
CA ILE A 16 0.29 0.67 10.88
C ILE A 16 0.09 2.02 11.56
N ARG A 17 0.98 2.34 12.50
CA ARG A 17 1.08 3.67 13.08
C ARG A 17 2.11 4.46 12.28
N LEU A 18 1.67 5.53 11.64
CA LEU A 18 2.56 6.44 10.94
C LEU A 18 3.40 7.25 11.93
N ILE A 19 4.50 7.83 11.46
CA ILE A 19 5.29 8.79 12.26
C ILE A 19 4.44 10.01 12.66
N SER A 20 3.42 10.37 11.86
CA SER A 20 2.45 11.41 12.22
C SER A 20 1.53 11.04 13.38
N GLY A 21 1.65 9.85 13.98
CA GLY A 21 0.80 9.36 15.06
C GLY A 21 -0.51 8.73 14.59
N ILE A 22 -0.92 8.98 13.35
CA ILE A 22 -2.16 8.45 12.76
C ILE A 22 -2.04 6.94 12.54
N GLU A 23 -3.04 6.19 13.01
CA GLU A 23 -3.19 4.78 12.69
C GLU A 23 -3.97 4.58 11.40
N ILE A 24 -3.43 3.71 10.54
CA ILE A 24 -4.07 3.37 9.27
C ILE A 24 -4.05 1.86 9.06
N THR A 25 -5.01 1.39 8.28
CA THR A 25 -5.01 0.03 7.74
C THR A 25 -4.46 0.06 6.33
N ALA A 26 -3.39 -0.69 6.08
CA ALA A 26 -2.78 -0.81 4.77
C ALA A 26 -2.79 -2.27 4.29
N TYR A 27 -2.87 -2.43 2.98
CA TYR A 27 -2.81 -3.73 2.34
C TYR A 27 -1.39 -4.16 2.01
N ILE A 28 -1.19 -5.47 2.06
CA ILE A 28 0.09 -6.11 1.78
C ILE A 28 0.02 -6.75 0.39
N PRO A 29 0.67 -6.16 -0.64
CA PRO A 29 0.60 -6.68 -2.00
C PRO A 29 1.48 -7.93 -2.19
N GLY A 30 1.15 -8.70 -3.23
CA GLY A 30 1.88 -9.91 -3.61
C GLY A 30 1.42 -11.17 -2.87
N ILE A 31 2.18 -12.25 -3.02
CA ILE A 31 1.97 -13.55 -2.34
C ILE A 31 2.98 -13.65 -1.19
N GLY A 32 2.54 -14.15 -0.02
CA GLY A 32 3.36 -14.21 1.20
C GLY A 32 3.82 -12.85 1.78
N HIS A 33 4.18 -12.83 3.05
CA HIS A 33 4.96 -11.76 3.68
C HIS A 33 5.56 -12.20 5.02
N LYS A 34 6.70 -11.61 5.38
CA LYS A 34 7.39 -11.88 6.66
C LYS A 34 7.19 -10.76 7.69
N LEU A 35 6.29 -9.80 7.44
CA LEU A 35 6.08 -8.67 8.36
C LEU A 35 5.54 -9.17 9.69
N LYS A 36 6.13 -8.68 10.78
CA LYS A 36 5.71 -8.94 12.15
C LYS A 36 5.17 -7.64 12.76
N GLU A 37 4.65 -7.76 13.97
CA GLU A 37 4.45 -6.59 14.82
C GLU A 37 5.78 -5.85 14.96
N HIS A 38 5.70 -4.53 15.05
CA HIS A 38 6.83 -3.63 15.15
C HIS A 38 7.75 -3.51 13.93
N SER A 39 7.52 -4.26 12.86
CA SER A 39 8.25 -4.08 11.60
C SER A 39 8.06 -2.66 11.05
N SER A 40 9.15 -2.09 10.56
CA SER A 40 9.20 -0.80 9.91
C SER A 40 8.85 -0.94 8.43
N VAL A 41 7.91 -0.11 7.96
CA VAL A 41 7.37 -0.21 6.60
C VAL A 41 7.23 1.15 5.96
N LEU A 42 7.26 1.16 4.63
CA LEU A 42 6.97 2.34 3.83
C LEU A 42 5.62 2.17 3.14
N ILE A 43 4.81 3.22 3.17
CA ILE A 43 3.41 3.16 2.75
C ILE A 43 3.21 4.18 1.64
N ARG A 44 2.39 3.79 0.64
CA ARG A 44 1.92 4.67 -0.43
C ARG A 44 0.41 4.73 -0.46
N GLY A 45 -0.08 5.73 -1.17
CA GLY A 45 -1.47 5.82 -1.57
C GLY A 45 -1.92 4.70 -2.49
N GLY A 46 -3.17 4.26 -2.31
CA GLY A 46 -3.89 3.41 -3.25
C GLY A 46 -5.11 2.79 -2.59
N LYS A 47 -6.30 3.06 -3.15
CA LYS A 47 -7.54 2.47 -2.67
C LYS A 47 -7.69 1.07 -3.23
N ILE A 48 -8.03 0.13 -2.36
CA ILE A 48 -8.42 -1.21 -2.81
C ILE A 48 -9.94 -1.21 -2.98
N PRO A 49 -10.44 -1.50 -4.18
CA PRO A 49 -11.87 -1.44 -4.47
C PRO A 49 -12.66 -2.43 -3.60
N ASP A 50 -12.07 -3.61 -3.33
CA ASP A 50 -12.72 -4.69 -2.59
C ASP A 50 -12.85 -4.45 -1.07
N LEU A 51 -12.01 -3.59 -0.49
CA LEU A 51 -11.87 -3.46 0.96
C LEU A 51 -12.37 -2.09 1.42
N THR A 52 -13.39 -2.08 2.29
CA THR A 52 -13.87 -0.86 2.92
C THR A 52 -12.81 -0.30 3.88
N GLY A 53 -12.48 0.98 3.75
CA GLY A 53 -11.54 1.67 4.66
C GLY A 53 -10.05 1.48 4.35
N VAL A 54 -9.67 0.58 3.42
CA VAL A 54 -8.26 0.36 3.06
C VAL A 54 -7.86 1.23 1.87
N ARG A 55 -7.21 2.36 2.19
CA ARG A 55 -6.81 3.40 1.23
C ARG A 55 -5.30 3.47 0.98
N TYR A 56 -4.55 2.55 1.57
CA TYR A 56 -3.09 2.56 1.57
C TYR A 56 -2.52 1.18 1.24
N HIS A 57 -1.35 1.17 0.61
CA HIS A 57 -0.59 -0.04 0.32
C HIS A 57 0.79 0.04 0.97
N ILE A 58 1.28 -1.10 1.45
CA ILE A 58 2.68 -1.26 1.83
C ILE A 58 3.53 -1.41 0.57
N ILE A 59 4.63 -0.67 0.49
CA ILE A 59 5.66 -0.83 -0.53
C ILE A 59 6.53 -2.03 -0.17
N ARG A 60 6.76 -2.93 -1.13
CA ARG A 60 7.63 -4.11 -0.97
C ARG A 60 9.01 -3.82 -1.56
N GLY A 61 10.02 -4.51 -1.06
CA GLY A 61 11.43 -4.29 -1.42
C GLY A 61 12.07 -3.11 -0.69
N ASN A 62 11.49 -2.66 0.42
CA ASN A 62 12.02 -1.55 1.22
C ASN A 62 11.82 -1.82 2.72
N ARG A 63 12.81 -1.43 3.54
CA ARG A 63 12.88 -1.72 5.00
C ARG A 63 12.65 -3.21 5.28
N ASP A 64 11.80 -3.53 6.26
CA ASP A 64 11.51 -4.90 6.69
C ASP A 64 10.52 -5.59 5.74
N ALA A 65 9.92 -4.86 4.81
CA ALA A 65 9.01 -5.40 3.80
C ALA A 65 9.80 -5.99 2.62
N ALA A 66 10.33 -7.20 2.82
CA ALA A 66 11.08 -7.92 1.78
C ALA A 66 10.29 -8.06 0.46
N GLY A 67 11.01 -8.21 -0.67
CA GLY A 67 10.40 -8.51 -1.97
C GLY A 67 9.58 -9.80 -1.98
N VAL A 68 8.78 -10.01 -3.03
CA VAL A 68 8.10 -11.28 -3.27
C VAL A 68 9.09 -12.20 -3.98
N LYS A 69 9.34 -13.39 -3.43
CA LYS A 69 10.22 -14.40 -4.04
C LYS A 69 9.63 -14.92 -5.36
N ASP A 70 10.50 -15.33 -6.28
CA ASP A 70 10.16 -16.02 -7.54
C ASP A 70 9.22 -15.25 -8.49
N ARG A 71 9.14 -13.93 -8.33
CA ARG A 71 8.36 -13.08 -9.23
C ARG A 71 9.12 -12.83 -10.53
N GLN A 72 8.76 -13.55 -11.59
CA GLN A 72 9.38 -13.43 -12.91
C GLN A 72 8.87 -12.22 -13.70
N GLN A 73 7.57 -11.90 -13.61
CA GLN A 73 6.94 -10.77 -14.32
C GLN A 73 6.40 -9.70 -13.36
N GLY A 74 6.46 -8.42 -13.77
CA GLY A 74 6.00 -7.28 -12.96
C GLY A 74 6.84 -7.05 -11.69
N ARG A 75 8.17 -7.19 -11.80
CA ARG A 75 9.12 -7.05 -10.68
C ARG A 75 9.09 -5.65 -10.07
N SER A 76 8.93 -4.61 -10.90
CA SER A 76 8.55 -3.27 -10.47
C SER A 76 7.02 -3.13 -10.51
N SER A 77 6.38 -2.75 -9.41
CA SER A 77 5.03 -2.19 -9.50
C SER A 77 5.14 -0.89 -10.32
N ALA A 78 4.68 -0.93 -11.58
CA ALA A 78 4.64 0.21 -12.47
C ALA A 78 3.65 1.26 -11.92
N LEU A 79 4.12 2.06 -10.97
CA LEU A 79 3.49 3.30 -10.52
C LEU A 79 4.55 4.39 -10.39
N MET A 80 5.53 4.38 -11.29
CA MET A 80 6.34 5.56 -11.61
C MET A 80 6.13 5.84 -13.10
N PRO A 81 5.46 6.93 -13.48
CA PRO A 81 5.32 7.30 -14.88
C PRO A 81 6.72 7.60 -15.45
N THR A 82 6.98 7.18 -16.68
CA THR A 82 8.23 7.50 -17.37
C THR A 82 8.23 8.97 -17.81
N ILE A 83 9.42 9.57 -17.95
CA ILE A 83 9.58 10.98 -18.40
C ILE A 83 8.79 11.22 -19.70
N ASN A 84 8.83 10.26 -20.64
CA ASN A 84 8.13 10.34 -21.93
C ASN A 84 6.59 10.22 -21.83
N GLN A 85 6.05 9.77 -20.69
CA GLN A 85 4.61 9.76 -20.42
C GLN A 85 4.12 11.10 -19.85
N LEU A 86 5.00 11.89 -19.24
CA LEU A 86 4.68 13.23 -18.72
C LEU A 86 4.61 14.27 -19.84
N ILE A 87 5.42 14.11 -20.89
CA ILE A 87 5.56 15.08 -21.99
C ILE A 87 4.31 15.12 -22.91
N ARG A 88 3.53 14.04 -23.01
CA ARG A 88 2.51 13.90 -24.07
C ARG A 88 1.12 14.43 -23.74
N ASN A 89 0.76 14.63 -22.47
CA ASN A 89 -0.58 15.08 -22.07
C ASN A 89 -0.48 16.05 -20.88
N ALA A 90 -0.61 17.36 -21.12
CA ALA A 90 -0.82 18.32 -20.05
C ALA A 90 -2.16 18.03 -19.36
N ARG A 91 -2.13 17.47 -18.14
CA ARG A 91 -3.35 17.20 -17.37
C ARG A 91 -3.89 18.51 -16.81
N GLN A 92 -5.15 18.83 -17.11
CA GLN A 92 -5.90 19.84 -16.38
C GLN A 92 -6.00 19.48 -14.88
N PRO A 93 -5.90 20.44 -13.94
CA PRO A 93 -5.96 20.15 -12.52
C PRO A 93 -7.41 19.83 -12.12
N ILE A 94 -7.78 18.56 -12.19
CA ILE A 94 -9.01 18.09 -11.54
C ILE A 94 -8.82 18.32 -10.03
N ARG A 95 -9.72 19.11 -9.40
CA ARG A 95 -9.80 19.27 -7.95
C ARG A 95 -10.17 17.93 -7.32
N ASN A 96 -9.16 17.11 -7.07
CA ASN A 96 -9.34 15.80 -6.50
C ASN A 96 -9.34 15.91 -4.98
N ASN A 97 -10.41 15.43 -4.34
CA ASN A 97 -10.39 15.16 -2.91
C ASN A 97 -9.16 14.30 -2.59
N LYS A 98 -8.38 14.70 -1.58
CA LYS A 98 -7.17 13.97 -1.17
C LYS A 98 -7.57 12.54 -0.78
N LYS A 99 -7.36 11.58 -1.70
CA LYS A 99 -7.74 10.16 -1.52
C LYS A 99 -6.97 9.51 -0.36
N THR A 100 -5.88 10.13 0.08
CA THR A 100 -4.93 9.65 1.09
C THR A 100 -4.63 10.71 2.15
N PRO A 101 -5.61 11.03 3.02
CA PRO A 101 -5.47 12.12 3.99
C PRO A 101 -4.31 11.91 4.98
N ALA A 102 -4.00 10.68 5.38
CA ALA A 102 -2.98 10.39 6.39
C ALA A 102 -1.53 10.63 5.93
N LEU A 103 -1.31 10.84 4.62
CA LEU A 103 0.03 11.11 4.09
C LEU A 103 0.37 12.61 4.05
N ASN A 104 -0.58 13.50 4.35
CA ASN A 104 -0.39 14.97 4.34
C ASN A 104 0.26 15.52 3.05
N GLY A 105 -0.04 14.91 1.89
CA GLY A 105 0.53 15.32 0.59
C GLY A 105 1.87 14.66 0.24
N CYS A 106 2.48 13.91 1.16
CA CYS A 106 3.69 13.14 0.86
C CYS A 106 3.36 11.95 -0.06
N PRO A 107 4.20 11.62 -1.07
CA PRO A 107 3.96 10.48 -1.96
C PRO A 107 4.06 9.15 -1.22
N GLN A 108 4.95 9.07 -0.22
CA GLN A 108 5.20 7.90 0.61
C GLN A 108 5.47 8.34 2.05
N ARG A 109 5.09 7.52 3.03
CA ARG A 109 5.34 7.81 4.45
C ARG A 109 5.72 6.57 5.23
N ARG A 110 6.61 6.74 6.20
CA ARG A 110 7.07 5.69 7.09
C ARG A 110 6.05 5.43 8.19
N GLY A 111 5.92 4.17 8.57
CA GLY A 111 5.18 3.73 9.74
C GLY A 111 5.74 2.44 10.33
N ARG A 112 5.24 2.09 11.51
CA ARG A 112 5.54 0.85 12.23
C ARG A 112 4.27 0.00 12.29
N CYS A 113 4.35 -1.28 11.95
CA CYS A 113 3.23 -2.20 12.06
C CYS A 113 2.85 -2.36 13.53
N THR A 114 1.60 -2.07 13.87
CA THR A 114 1.05 -2.32 15.22
C THR A 114 0.41 -3.69 15.30
N ARG A 115 -0.27 -4.14 14.24
CA ARG A 115 -0.84 -5.48 14.16
C ARG A 115 -0.84 -6.00 12.73
N VAL A 116 -0.43 -7.25 12.53
CA VAL A 116 -0.48 -7.93 11.22
C VAL A 116 -1.57 -8.99 11.28
N TYR A 117 -2.61 -8.83 10.46
CA TYR A 117 -3.84 -9.62 10.60
C TYR A 117 -3.79 -10.99 9.95
N VAL A 118 -2.86 -11.22 9.02
CA VAL A 118 -2.79 -12.48 8.28
C VAL A 118 -1.34 -12.89 8.25
N ARG A 119 -0.99 -14.02 8.85
CA ARG A 119 0.32 -14.66 8.71
C ARG A 119 0.15 -15.89 7.83
N LEU A 120 -0.08 -15.69 6.54
CA LEU A 120 0.04 -16.80 5.60
C LEU A 120 1.54 -16.97 5.34
N VAL A 121 2.13 -17.88 6.13
CA VAL A 121 3.44 -18.51 5.89
C VAL A 121 3.35 -19.27 4.58
#